data_AF-A0A7D9L836-F1
#
_entry.id   AF-A0A7D9L836-F1
#
_cell.length_a   1.000
_cell.length_b   1.000
_cell.length_c   1.000
_cell.angle_alpha   90.00
_cell.angle_beta   90.00
_cell.angle_gamma   90.00
#
_symmetry.space_group_name_H-M   'P 1'
#
loop_
_entity.id
_entity.type
_entity.pdbx_description
1 polymer ?
#
loop_
_entity_poly.entity_id
_entity_poly.type
_entity_poly.pdbx_seq_one_letter_code
_entity_poly.pdbx_strand_id
1 'polypeptide(L)'
;MNFKALLVVLTVVCQTNEAAWIVRRLRNVTAQSCLDYLKRGVKTNGFYSIKNYGKDGWVHGTVYCDFESEPGFAWTLVESFALKNKLLPAFFIHPLKVNATVNPNSPNWNLFRMSFLQMSRLRAQSTHWRVTCSFQTNSVDIYRDYARTSFKEFDVLDYVGDNVCKKMEYINIRGQQCTQCTVGWIATLNKFALHIDGPASTSCQFKPGKDAVVTEDNFGHYWAINKKFRCTTSPDATTNYWFGGFY
;
A
#
# COMPACT_ATOMS: atom_id res chain seq x y z
N MET A 1 -68.79 -16.40 -36.04
CA MET A 1 -67.86 -16.78 -34.94
C MET A 1 -66.45 -16.60 -35.47
N ASN A 2 -65.89 -15.39 -35.38
CA ASN A 2 -65.02 -14.86 -34.31
C ASN A 2 -63.60 -15.46 -34.26
N PHE A 3 -62.69 -14.58 -34.69
CA PHE A 3 -61.23 -14.45 -34.60
C PHE A 3 -60.47 -14.98 -33.36
N LYS A 4 -59.18 -15.29 -33.64
CA LYS A 4 -57.94 -15.14 -32.82
C LYS A 4 -57.47 -16.28 -31.90
N ALA A 5 -56.41 -16.95 -32.40
CA ALA A 5 -55.05 -17.05 -31.83
C ALA A 5 -54.86 -17.33 -30.33
N LEU A 6 -54.02 -18.33 -30.01
CA LEU A 6 -52.89 -18.13 -29.09
C LEU A 6 -51.76 -19.15 -29.35
N LEU A 7 -50.65 -18.64 -29.88
CA LEU A 7 -49.35 -19.30 -29.99
C LEU A 7 -48.42 -18.60 -28.98
N VAL A 8 -48.18 -19.21 -27.81
CA VAL A 8 -47.18 -18.80 -26.81
C VAL A 8 -46.92 -20.08 -26.01
N VAL A 9 -45.73 -20.61 -25.72
CA VAL A 9 -44.47 -20.00 -25.28
C VAL A 9 -43.35 -20.98 -25.64
N LEU A 10 -42.33 -20.53 -26.37
CA LEU A 10 -41.04 -21.23 -26.44
C LEU A 10 -39.92 -20.20 -26.53
N THR A 11 -39.80 -19.39 -25.49
CA THR A 11 -38.67 -18.47 -25.29
C THR A 11 -38.20 -18.53 -23.85
N VAL A 12 -37.62 -19.67 -23.44
CA VAL A 12 -36.82 -19.76 -22.19
C VAL A 12 -35.53 -20.56 -22.44
N VAL A 13 -34.88 -20.32 -23.58
CA VAL A 13 -33.52 -20.84 -23.82
C VAL A 13 -32.67 -19.76 -24.48
N CYS A 14 -32.52 -18.58 -23.85
CA CYS A 14 -31.52 -17.60 -24.28
C CYS A 14 -30.98 -16.67 -23.18
N GLN A 15 -31.23 -16.96 -21.90
CA GLN A 15 -30.68 -16.15 -20.78
C GLN A 15 -29.55 -16.85 -20.01
N THR A 16 -29.34 -18.15 -20.21
CA THR A 16 -28.31 -18.91 -19.49
C THR A 16 -26.91 -18.75 -20.10
N ASN A 17 -26.81 -18.43 -21.40
CA ASN A 17 -25.53 -18.32 -22.09
C ASN A 17 -24.82 -16.98 -21.89
N GLU A 18 -25.54 -15.85 -21.79
CA GLU A 18 -24.90 -14.54 -21.56
C GLU A 18 -24.36 -14.43 -20.13
N ALA A 19 -25.13 -14.84 -19.12
CA ALA A 19 -24.68 -14.85 -17.73
C ALA A 19 -23.46 -15.77 -17.53
N ALA A 20 -23.47 -16.97 -18.13
CA ALA A 20 -22.32 -17.87 -18.10
C ALA A 20 -21.10 -17.29 -18.84
N TRP A 21 -21.29 -16.63 -19.98
CA TRP A 21 -20.22 -15.93 -20.70
C TRP A 21 -19.66 -14.75 -19.94
N ILE A 22 -20.50 -13.93 -19.30
CA ILE A 22 -20.08 -12.77 -18.49
C ILE A 22 -19.31 -13.25 -17.26
N VAL A 23 -19.81 -14.27 -16.55
CA VAL A 23 -19.12 -14.88 -15.39
C VAL A 23 -17.78 -15.49 -15.83
N ARG A 24 -17.73 -16.16 -16.98
CA ARG A 24 -16.50 -16.76 -17.53
C ARG A 24 -15.52 -15.68 -18.04
N ARG A 25 -16.00 -14.55 -18.55
CA ARG A 25 -15.20 -13.39 -18.94
C ARG A 25 -14.63 -12.66 -17.72
N LEU A 26 -15.41 -12.52 -16.64
CA LEU A 26 -14.95 -11.98 -15.35
C LEU A 26 -13.87 -12.88 -14.70
N ARG A 27 -13.98 -14.21 -14.84
CA ARG A 27 -12.94 -15.17 -14.43
C ARG A 27 -11.67 -15.08 -15.28
N ASN A 28 -11.77 -14.67 -16.54
CA ASN A 28 -10.65 -14.55 -17.48
C ASN A 28 -9.93 -13.20 -17.45
N VAL A 29 -10.44 -12.17 -16.75
CA VAL A 29 -9.69 -10.93 -16.52
C VAL A 29 -8.66 -11.21 -15.42
N THR A 30 -7.38 -11.26 -15.77
CA THR A 30 -6.32 -11.34 -14.76
C THR A 30 -6.33 -10.11 -13.87
N ALA A 31 -6.28 -10.31 -12.55
CA ALA A 31 -6.27 -9.24 -11.57
C ALA A 31 -5.00 -8.38 -11.72
N GLN A 32 -5.15 -7.06 -11.64
CA GLN A 32 -4.08 -6.07 -11.74
C GLN A 32 -3.55 -5.64 -10.37
N SER A 33 -4.35 -5.83 -9.32
CA SER A 33 -4.02 -5.48 -7.94
C SER A 33 -4.76 -6.37 -6.94
N CYS A 34 -4.41 -6.28 -5.65
CA CYS A 34 -5.19 -6.91 -4.59
C CYS A 34 -6.64 -6.35 -4.55
N LEU A 35 -6.85 -5.08 -4.90
CA LEU A 35 -8.19 -4.49 -4.96
C LEU A 35 -9.11 -5.21 -5.96
N ASP A 36 -8.58 -5.72 -7.07
CA ASP A 36 -9.36 -6.52 -8.01
C ASP A 36 -9.77 -7.87 -7.43
N TYR A 37 -8.93 -8.47 -6.58
CA TYR A 37 -9.27 -9.69 -5.87
C TYR A 37 -10.37 -9.45 -4.84
N LEU A 38 -10.30 -8.35 -4.09
CA LEU A 38 -11.35 -7.97 -3.14
C LEU A 38 -12.70 -7.76 -3.85
N LYS A 39 -12.70 -7.07 -5.00
CA LYS A 39 -13.89 -6.89 -5.86
C LYS A 39 -14.52 -8.21 -6.32
N ARG A 40 -13.72 -9.28 -6.40
CA ARG A 40 -14.17 -10.64 -6.77
C ARG A 40 -14.60 -11.47 -5.56
N GLY A 41 -14.60 -10.88 -4.36
CA GLY A 41 -15.01 -11.54 -3.12
C GLY A 41 -13.89 -12.26 -2.39
N VAL A 42 -12.62 -12.09 -2.77
CA VAL A 42 -11.48 -12.64 -2.01
C VAL A 42 -11.29 -11.83 -0.74
N LYS A 43 -11.11 -12.53 0.39
CA LYS A 43 -11.00 -11.92 1.73
C LYS A 43 -9.85 -12.45 2.57
N THR A 44 -9.06 -13.39 2.05
CA THR A 44 -8.02 -14.06 2.83
C THR A 44 -6.66 -13.52 2.45
N ASN A 45 -5.88 -13.11 3.45
CA ASN A 45 -4.51 -12.65 3.26
C ASN A 45 -3.64 -13.70 2.56
N GLY A 46 -2.64 -13.27 1.80
CA GLY A 46 -1.68 -14.19 1.20
C GLY A 46 -1.00 -13.70 -0.05
N PHE A 47 -0.31 -14.61 -0.74
CA PHE A 47 0.37 -14.32 -1.99
C PHE A 47 -0.56 -14.55 -3.18
N TYR A 48 -0.64 -13.55 -4.06
CA TYR A 48 -1.48 -13.58 -5.26
C TYR A 48 -0.67 -13.20 -6.48
N SER A 49 -1.08 -13.74 -7.62
CA SER A 49 -0.52 -13.34 -8.92
C SER A 49 -1.29 -12.13 -9.46
N ILE A 50 -0.58 -11.10 -9.89
CA ILE A 50 -1.16 -9.98 -10.65
C ILE A 50 -0.54 -9.91 -12.04
N LYS A 51 -1.32 -9.44 -13.01
CA LYS A 51 -0.85 -9.14 -14.36
C LYS A 51 -1.27 -7.74 -14.75
N ASN A 52 -0.30 -6.88 -15.01
CA ASN A 52 -0.54 -5.52 -15.46
C ASN A 52 -0.24 -5.39 -16.96
N TYR A 53 -1.24 -4.98 -17.73
CA TYR A 53 -1.10 -4.68 -19.15
C TYR A 53 -0.72 -3.22 -19.36
N GLY A 54 0.25 -2.93 -20.22
CA GLY A 54 0.55 -1.56 -20.60
C GLY A 54 1.54 -1.50 -21.75
N LYS A 55 1.98 -0.27 -22.08
CA LYS A 55 2.70 0.02 -23.34
C LYS A 55 3.97 -0.82 -23.55
N ASP A 56 4.65 -1.18 -22.47
CA ASP A 56 5.90 -1.96 -22.51
C ASP A 56 5.70 -3.48 -22.36
N GLY A 57 4.45 -3.96 -22.47
CA GLY A 57 4.09 -5.38 -22.37
C GLY A 57 3.55 -5.81 -20.99
N TRP A 58 3.56 -7.13 -20.78
CA TRP A 58 3.02 -7.79 -19.59
C TRP A 58 3.99 -7.69 -18.41
N VAL A 59 3.53 -7.14 -17.29
CA VAL A 59 4.22 -7.29 -16.00
C VAL A 59 3.47 -8.32 -15.18
N HIS A 60 4.05 -9.51 -15.06
CA HIS A 60 3.62 -10.56 -14.15
C HIS A 60 4.36 -10.41 -12.83
N GLY A 61 3.65 -10.41 -11.70
CA GLY A 61 4.28 -10.36 -10.39
C GLY A 61 3.48 -11.13 -9.35
N THR A 62 4.18 -11.76 -8.43
CA THR A 62 3.59 -12.22 -7.17
C THR A 62 3.60 -11.05 -6.20
N VAL A 63 2.47 -10.82 -5.53
CA VAL A 63 2.31 -9.79 -4.50
C VAL A 63 1.73 -10.39 -3.25
N TYR A 64 2.02 -9.77 -2.10
CA TYR A 64 1.29 -10.07 -0.88
C TYR A 64 0.09 -9.15 -0.75
N CYS A 65 -1.08 -9.73 -0.55
CA CYS A 65 -2.33 -9.03 -0.34
C CYS A 65 -2.77 -9.13 1.13
N ASP A 66 -3.18 -7.98 1.67
CA ASP A 66 -3.87 -7.90 2.95
C ASP A 66 -5.29 -7.35 2.76
N PHE A 67 -6.27 -8.15 3.16
CA PHE A 67 -7.72 -7.92 3.08
C PHE A 67 -8.38 -7.87 4.46
N GLU A 68 -7.66 -8.25 5.51
CA GLU A 68 -8.25 -8.54 6.83
C GLU A 68 -7.94 -7.46 7.85
N SER A 69 -6.78 -6.79 7.76
CA SER A 69 -6.39 -5.83 8.80
C SER A 69 -7.28 -4.58 8.85
N GLU A 70 -7.90 -4.23 7.74
CA GLU A 70 -8.80 -3.07 7.63
C GLU A 70 -10.03 -3.45 6.80
N PRO A 71 -11.19 -3.69 7.44
CA PRO A 71 -12.39 -4.12 6.74
C PRO A 71 -12.76 -3.21 5.57
N GLY A 72 -13.01 -3.81 4.41
CA GLY A 72 -13.36 -3.10 3.17
C GLY A 72 -12.16 -2.60 2.37
N PHE A 73 -10.93 -2.66 2.90
CA PHE A 73 -9.71 -2.33 2.16
C PHE A 73 -9.01 -3.58 1.61
N ALA A 74 -8.34 -3.40 0.49
CA ALA A 74 -7.34 -4.32 -0.02
C ALA A 74 -6.01 -3.60 -0.18
N TRP A 75 -4.96 -4.17 0.39
CA TRP A 75 -3.61 -3.63 0.38
C TRP A 75 -2.66 -4.56 -0.36
N THR A 76 -1.84 -3.98 -1.24
CA THR A 76 -0.76 -4.65 -1.96
C THR A 76 0.57 -4.19 -1.37
N LEU A 77 1.40 -5.11 -0.89
CA LEU A 77 2.75 -4.77 -0.41
C LEU A 77 3.62 -4.29 -1.58
N VAL A 78 4.28 -3.13 -1.45
CA VAL A 78 5.14 -2.57 -2.52
C VAL A 78 6.60 -2.39 -2.10
N GLU A 79 6.84 -2.22 -0.80
CA GLU A 79 8.17 -2.15 -0.21
C GLU A 79 8.13 -2.75 1.19
N SER A 80 9.13 -3.53 1.55
CA SER A 80 9.32 -4.06 2.89
C SER A 80 10.80 -4.28 3.18
N PHE A 81 11.26 -3.80 4.34
CA PHE A 81 12.62 -4.04 4.79
C PHE A 81 12.71 -4.17 6.31
N ALA A 82 13.56 -5.09 6.77
CA ALA A 82 13.94 -5.20 8.16
C ALA A 82 14.96 -4.12 8.55
N LEU A 83 14.97 -3.71 9.81
CA LEU A 83 15.85 -2.67 10.34
C LEU A 83 17.34 -2.97 10.08
N LYS A 84 17.75 -4.24 10.13
CA LYS A 84 19.12 -4.67 9.81
C LYS A 84 19.57 -4.29 8.39
N ASN A 85 18.61 -4.08 7.48
CA ASN A 85 18.85 -3.70 6.09
C ASN A 85 18.67 -2.19 5.84
N LYS A 86 18.49 -1.38 6.89
CA LYS A 86 18.17 0.06 6.78
C LYS A 86 19.16 0.89 5.97
N LEU A 87 20.44 0.48 5.91
CA LEU A 87 21.50 1.21 5.22
C LEU A 87 21.60 0.87 3.72
N LEU A 88 20.80 -0.07 3.20
CA LEU A 88 20.77 -0.33 1.77
C LEU A 88 20.22 0.90 1.03
N PRO A 89 20.87 1.37 -0.05
CA PRO A 89 20.50 2.61 -0.73
C PRO A 89 19.03 2.73 -1.10
N ALA A 90 18.40 1.61 -1.49
CA ALA A 90 16.97 1.54 -1.77
C ALA A 90 16.12 2.12 -0.62
N PHE A 91 16.40 1.75 0.63
CA PHE A 91 15.59 2.17 1.79
C PHE A 91 16.19 3.37 2.55
N PHE A 92 17.46 3.68 2.29
CA PHE A 92 18.19 4.72 3.01
C PHE A 92 18.13 6.10 2.32
N ILE A 93 18.37 6.14 1.00
CA ILE A 93 18.58 7.39 0.25
C ILE A 93 17.67 7.57 -0.96
N HIS A 94 16.89 6.55 -1.32
CA HIS A 94 16.03 6.57 -2.51
C HIS A 94 14.54 6.64 -2.13
N PRO A 95 13.89 7.81 -2.33
CA PRO A 95 12.43 7.90 -2.27
C PRO A 95 11.74 6.91 -3.22
N LEU A 96 10.46 6.60 -2.99
CA LEU A 96 9.70 5.70 -3.88
C LEU A 96 9.61 6.20 -5.33
N LYS A 97 9.84 7.49 -5.57
CA LYS A 97 9.98 8.12 -6.90
C LYS A 97 11.14 7.56 -7.73
N VAL A 98 12.17 7.01 -7.08
CA VAL A 98 13.36 6.47 -7.75
C VAL A 98 13.20 4.97 -7.99
N ASN A 99 13.60 4.51 -9.18
CA ASN A 99 13.65 3.10 -9.53
C ASN A 99 14.83 2.39 -8.84
N ALA A 100 14.68 2.09 -7.54
CA ALA A 100 15.68 1.42 -6.70
C ALA A 100 15.22 0.00 -6.30
N THR A 101 15.04 -0.86 -7.29
CA THR A 101 14.37 -2.16 -7.15
C THR A 101 15.13 -3.17 -6.28
N VAL A 102 14.42 -3.96 -5.47
CA VAL A 102 14.98 -5.04 -4.64
C VAL A 102 14.05 -6.25 -4.64
N ASN A 103 14.47 -7.40 -5.19
CA ASN A 103 13.65 -8.62 -5.24
C ASN A 103 12.19 -8.39 -5.74
N PRO A 104 11.97 -7.70 -6.87
CA PRO A 104 10.66 -7.12 -7.25
C PRO A 104 9.55 -8.15 -7.49
N ASN A 105 9.92 -9.41 -7.71
CA ASN A 105 9.00 -10.51 -8.01
C ASN A 105 8.94 -11.53 -6.86
N SER A 106 9.57 -11.23 -5.73
CA SER A 106 9.71 -12.12 -4.57
C SER A 106 9.37 -11.35 -3.28
N PRO A 107 8.10 -10.95 -3.10
CA PRO A 107 7.66 -10.23 -1.91
C PRO A 107 8.02 -11.00 -0.64
N ASN A 108 8.70 -10.32 0.27
CA ASN A 108 9.10 -10.84 1.57
C ASN A 108 9.28 -9.68 2.56
N TRP A 109 9.22 -9.98 3.85
CA TRP A 109 9.25 -8.96 4.91
C TRP A 109 10.64 -8.35 5.15
N ASN A 110 11.70 -9.06 4.77
CA ASN A 110 13.06 -8.71 5.15
C ASN A 110 13.69 -7.73 4.17
N LEU A 111 13.47 -7.95 2.86
CA LEU A 111 14.19 -7.28 1.80
C LEU A 111 13.41 -7.35 0.47
N PHE A 112 12.55 -6.35 0.24
CA PHE A 112 11.66 -6.28 -0.92
C PHE A 112 11.35 -4.83 -1.30
N ARG A 113 11.40 -4.53 -2.60
CA ARG A 113 10.96 -3.27 -3.20
C ARG A 113 10.63 -3.48 -4.67
N MET A 114 9.41 -3.15 -5.05
CA MET A 114 8.99 -3.12 -6.44
C MET A 114 9.75 -2.07 -7.25
N SER A 115 9.84 -2.28 -8.57
CA SER A 115 10.30 -1.23 -9.48
C SER A 115 9.33 -0.05 -9.49
N PHE A 116 9.82 1.13 -9.88
CA PHE A 116 8.98 2.32 -10.04
C PHE A 116 7.81 2.06 -11.01
N LEU A 117 8.05 1.31 -12.08
CA LEU A 117 7.02 0.95 -13.06
C LEU A 117 5.91 0.07 -12.44
N GLN A 118 6.28 -0.95 -11.66
CA GLN A 118 5.31 -1.80 -10.94
C GLN A 118 4.48 -0.98 -9.96
N MET A 119 5.14 -0.14 -9.16
CA MET A 119 4.48 0.75 -8.21
C MET A 119 3.54 1.74 -8.89
N SER A 120 3.94 2.33 -10.02
CA SER A 120 3.10 3.26 -10.80
C SER A 120 1.84 2.60 -11.34
N ARG A 121 1.93 1.35 -11.81
CA ARG A 121 0.77 0.56 -12.25
C ARG A 121 -0.19 0.28 -11.09
N LEU A 122 0.34 -0.09 -9.93
CA LEU A 122 -0.49 -0.31 -8.73
C LEU A 122 -1.13 0.99 -8.23
N ARG A 123 -0.39 2.10 -8.23
CA ARG A 123 -0.90 3.44 -7.88
C ARG A 123 -2.07 3.84 -8.79
N ALA A 124 -2.03 3.50 -10.08
CA ALA A 124 -3.16 3.74 -10.99
C ALA A 124 -4.44 2.93 -10.63
N GLN A 125 -4.31 1.83 -9.88
CA GLN A 125 -5.42 1.02 -9.38
C GLN A 125 -5.76 1.30 -7.89
N SER A 126 -5.03 2.22 -7.25
CA SER A 126 -5.09 2.46 -5.81
C SER A 126 -5.61 3.87 -5.53
N THR A 127 -6.35 4.01 -4.43
CA THR A 127 -6.82 5.31 -3.94
C THR A 127 -6.01 5.78 -2.73
N HIS A 128 -5.39 4.85 -2.02
CA HIS A 128 -4.68 5.08 -0.77
C HIS A 128 -3.33 4.40 -0.76
N TRP A 129 -2.46 4.88 0.12
CA TRP A 129 -1.30 4.15 0.59
C TRP A 129 -1.21 4.23 2.10
N ARG A 130 -0.51 3.27 2.68
CA ARG A 130 -0.18 3.25 4.09
C ARG A 130 1.22 2.73 4.33
N VAL A 131 1.73 3.00 5.52
CA VAL A 131 2.94 2.40 6.06
C VAL A 131 2.64 1.75 7.40
N THR A 132 3.18 0.55 7.62
CA THR A 132 2.97 -0.22 8.84
C THR A 132 4.28 -0.79 9.37
N CYS A 133 4.37 -0.91 10.69
CA CYS A 133 5.53 -1.48 11.36
C CYS A 133 5.29 -2.93 11.80
N SER A 134 6.19 -3.84 11.42
CA SER A 134 6.19 -5.25 11.86
C SER A 134 4.84 -5.95 11.66
N PHE A 135 4.21 -5.68 10.51
CA PHE A 135 2.87 -6.17 10.12
C PHE A 135 2.68 -7.67 10.41
N GLN A 136 3.69 -8.47 10.08
CA GLN A 136 3.68 -9.93 10.19
C GLN A 136 3.64 -10.46 11.63
N THR A 137 3.95 -9.63 12.63
CA THR A 137 4.09 -10.06 14.03
C THR A 137 2.91 -9.65 14.91
N ASN A 138 2.11 -8.68 14.51
CA ASN A 138 1.11 -8.04 15.37
C ASN A 138 -0.13 -7.60 14.57
N SER A 139 -0.89 -8.56 14.04
CA SER A 139 -2.12 -8.27 13.29
C SER A 139 -3.25 -7.68 14.15
N VAL A 140 -3.17 -7.78 15.47
CA VAL A 140 -4.21 -7.31 16.41
C VAL A 140 -4.19 -5.80 16.63
N ASP A 141 -3.01 -5.16 16.59
CA ASP A 141 -2.86 -3.70 16.79
C ASP A 141 -2.20 -3.10 15.55
N ILE A 142 -2.92 -3.11 14.43
CA ILE A 142 -2.38 -2.60 13.16
C ILE A 142 -2.16 -1.08 13.17
N TYR A 143 -2.91 -0.34 14.00
CA TYR A 143 -2.95 1.13 13.98
C TYR A 143 -1.90 1.82 14.84
N ARG A 144 -1.21 1.14 15.75
CA ARG A 144 -0.01 1.72 16.36
C ARG A 144 1.10 1.89 15.30
N ASP A 145 2.00 2.85 15.41
CA ASP A 145 3.16 2.98 14.48
C ASP A 145 2.78 2.76 13.00
N TYR A 146 1.82 3.55 12.55
CA TYR A 146 1.08 3.38 11.30
C TYR A 146 0.79 4.75 10.73
N ALA A 147 0.75 4.88 9.40
CA ALA A 147 0.21 6.07 8.76
C ALA A 147 -0.56 5.69 7.49
N ARG A 148 -1.68 6.36 7.22
CA ARG A 148 -2.49 6.20 5.99
C ARG A 148 -2.97 7.54 5.46
N THR A 149 -2.98 7.65 4.14
CA THR A 149 -3.59 8.77 3.43
C THR A 149 -3.99 8.36 2.00
N SER A 150 -4.73 9.23 1.32
CA SER A 150 -5.06 9.04 -0.08
C SER A 150 -3.93 9.55 -0.99
N PHE A 151 -3.78 8.95 -2.17
CA PHE A 151 -2.87 9.47 -3.19
C PHE A 151 -3.24 10.88 -3.68
N LYS A 152 -4.52 11.29 -3.50
CA LYS A 152 -4.98 12.66 -3.83
C LYS A 152 -4.37 13.71 -2.90
N GLU A 153 -4.30 13.41 -1.61
CA GLU A 153 -3.76 14.32 -0.59
C GLU A 153 -2.23 14.28 -0.55
N PHE A 154 -1.66 13.09 -0.78
CA PHE A 154 -0.22 12.90 -0.76
C PHE A 154 0.19 11.74 -1.69
N ASP A 155 0.69 12.08 -2.88
CA ASP A 155 1.28 11.10 -3.78
C ASP A 155 2.74 10.80 -3.42
N VAL A 156 2.95 9.65 -2.80
CA VAL A 156 4.29 9.21 -2.37
C VAL A 156 5.22 8.82 -3.53
N LEU A 157 4.67 8.49 -4.72
CA LEU A 157 5.50 8.14 -5.88
C LEU A 157 6.05 9.36 -6.61
N ASP A 158 5.46 10.53 -6.42
CA ASP A 158 5.94 11.76 -7.03
C ASP A 158 6.63 12.69 -6.03
N TYR A 159 6.71 12.27 -4.76
CA TYR A 159 7.17 13.14 -3.69
C TYR A 159 8.69 13.28 -3.58
N VAL A 160 9.11 14.54 -3.55
CA VAL A 160 10.41 15.02 -3.06
C VAL A 160 10.10 16.31 -2.29
N GLY A 161 10.63 16.44 -1.08
CA GLY A 161 10.37 17.58 -0.22
C GLY A 161 11.15 17.51 1.07
N ASP A 162 11.34 18.67 1.68
CA ASP A 162 11.99 18.81 2.98
C ASP A 162 10.97 19.34 3.98
N ASN A 163 10.54 18.44 4.87
CA ASN A 163 9.63 18.69 5.98
C ASN A 163 8.30 19.33 5.57
N VAL A 164 7.79 18.95 4.38
CA VAL A 164 6.54 19.50 3.83
C VAL A 164 5.36 18.85 4.52
N CYS A 165 4.44 19.68 5.02
CA CYS A 165 3.20 19.24 5.63
C CYS A 165 2.30 18.51 4.62
N LYS A 166 2.09 17.22 4.85
CA LYS A 166 1.14 16.39 4.09
C LYS A 166 0.00 15.96 4.99
N LYS A 167 -1.21 15.98 4.46
CA LYS A 167 -2.40 15.59 5.18
C LYS A 167 -2.46 14.07 5.29
N MET A 168 -2.64 13.58 6.52
CA MET A 168 -2.83 12.18 6.85
C MET A 168 -4.25 11.95 7.34
N GLU A 169 -4.86 10.86 6.90
CA GLU A 169 -6.16 10.45 7.42
C GLU A 169 -6.03 9.97 8.86
N TYR A 170 -4.99 9.17 9.09
CA TYR A 170 -4.60 8.67 10.40
C TYR A 170 -3.07 8.53 10.42
N ILE A 171 -2.46 8.92 11.53
CA ILE A 171 -1.06 8.63 11.85
C ILE A 171 -0.95 8.28 13.32
N ASN A 172 -0.05 7.36 13.64
CA ASN A 172 0.36 7.01 14.98
C ASN A 172 1.87 6.81 15.03
N ILE A 173 2.53 7.47 15.99
CA ILE A 173 3.92 7.21 16.34
C ILE A 173 3.98 7.02 17.85
N ARG A 174 4.34 5.81 18.26
CA ARG A 174 4.53 5.36 19.64
C ARG A 174 3.31 5.61 20.52
N GLY A 175 2.10 5.42 19.96
CA GLY A 175 0.83 5.63 20.65
C GLY A 175 0.33 7.08 20.65
N GLN A 176 1.12 8.04 20.16
CA GLN A 176 0.64 9.38 19.87
C GLN A 176 -0.02 9.36 18.51
N GLN A 177 -1.32 9.64 18.46
CA GLN A 177 -2.09 9.55 17.23
C GLN A 177 -2.70 10.90 16.83
N CYS A 178 -3.00 11.02 15.55
CA CYS A 178 -3.68 12.16 15.00
C CYS A 178 -4.46 11.75 13.74
N THR A 179 -5.62 12.37 13.55
CA THR A 179 -6.53 12.10 12.43
C THR A 179 -6.82 13.39 11.69
N GLN A 180 -6.92 13.30 10.35
CA GLN A 180 -7.22 14.44 9.49
C GLN A 180 -6.32 15.66 9.76
N CYS A 181 -5.02 15.39 9.90
CA CYS A 181 -4.05 16.40 10.28
C CYS A 181 -2.80 16.36 9.40
N THR A 182 -2.03 17.44 9.44
CA THR A 182 -0.79 17.54 8.69
C THR A 182 0.40 17.00 9.46
N VAL A 183 1.32 16.36 8.71
CA VAL A 183 2.56 15.78 9.20
C VAL A 183 3.69 16.19 8.27
N GLY A 184 4.86 16.54 8.82
CA GLY A 184 6.04 16.89 8.03
C GLY A 184 6.73 15.63 7.52
N TRP A 185 6.79 15.47 6.19
CA TRP A 185 7.49 14.36 5.55
C TRP A 185 8.75 14.86 4.85
N ILE A 186 9.80 14.04 4.83
CA ILE A 186 11.06 14.31 4.13
C ILE A 186 11.31 13.22 3.11
N ALA A 187 11.74 13.62 1.90
CA ALA A 187 12.28 12.76 0.87
C ALA A 187 13.18 13.59 -0.03
N THR A 188 14.45 13.21 -0.20
CA THR A 188 15.41 13.92 -1.04
C THR A 188 16.17 12.92 -1.90
N LEU A 189 16.22 13.16 -3.22
CA LEU A 189 16.92 12.29 -4.16
C LEU A 189 18.37 12.06 -3.72
N ASN A 190 18.77 10.78 -3.65
CA ASN A 190 20.11 10.34 -3.30
C ASN A 190 20.60 10.78 -1.91
N LYS A 191 19.69 11.18 -1.01
CA LYS A 191 20.03 11.64 0.34
C LYS A 191 19.13 11.05 1.40
N PHE A 192 17.82 11.13 1.19
CA PHE A 192 16.82 10.73 2.17
C PHE A 192 15.70 9.95 1.49
N ALA A 193 15.55 8.68 1.86
CA ALA A 193 14.31 7.96 1.59
C ALA A 193 13.12 8.63 2.31
N LEU A 194 11.90 8.25 1.94
CA LEU A 194 10.71 8.82 2.57
C LEU A 194 10.72 8.52 4.08
N HIS A 195 10.62 9.54 4.91
CA HIS A 195 10.52 9.38 6.36
C HIS A 195 9.86 10.62 6.99
N ILE A 196 9.58 10.51 8.29
CA ILE A 196 9.29 11.65 9.16
C ILE A 196 10.49 11.82 10.08
N ASP A 197 10.94 13.06 10.21
CA ASP A 197 11.95 13.44 11.19
C ASP A 197 11.26 14.09 12.41
N GLY A 198 11.20 13.37 13.52
CA GLY A 198 10.63 13.85 14.77
C GLY A 198 11.70 14.51 15.67
N PRO A 199 11.43 15.65 16.33
CA PRO A 199 10.30 16.58 16.24
C PRO A 199 10.61 17.77 15.32
N ALA A 200 11.31 17.57 14.19
CA ALA A 200 11.87 18.65 13.37
C ALA A 200 10.81 19.59 12.77
N SER A 201 9.56 19.16 12.63
CA SER A 201 8.48 19.97 12.04
C SER A 201 7.76 20.85 13.06
N THR A 202 8.05 22.15 13.06
CA THR A 202 7.33 23.13 13.90
C THR A 202 6.02 23.64 13.28
N SER A 203 5.83 23.48 11.97
CA SER A 203 4.70 24.06 11.22
C SER A 203 3.50 23.13 11.03
N CYS A 204 3.69 21.80 11.07
CA CYS A 204 2.59 20.85 10.90
C CYS A 204 1.83 20.59 12.22
N GLN A 205 0.60 20.07 12.10
CA GLN A 205 -0.27 19.86 13.26
C GLN A 205 0.20 18.71 14.16
N PHE A 206 0.60 17.59 13.57
CA PHE A 206 1.07 16.43 14.32
C PHE A 206 2.56 16.56 14.65
N LYS A 207 2.87 16.50 15.95
CA LYS A 207 4.22 16.64 16.48
C LYS A 207 4.48 15.54 17.51
N PRO A 208 4.94 14.35 17.09
CA PRO A 208 5.20 13.25 18.01
C PRO A 208 6.46 13.55 18.84
N GLY A 209 6.27 14.20 19.99
CA GLY A 209 7.38 14.68 20.83
C GLY A 209 7.61 13.86 22.10
N LYS A 210 6.58 13.18 22.62
CA LYS A 210 6.71 12.42 23.88
C LYS A 210 7.73 11.30 23.68
N ASP A 211 8.74 11.23 24.56
CA ASP A 211 9.85 10.27 24.53
C ASP A 211 10.60 10.21 23.19
N ALA A 212 10.56 11.27 22.37
CA ALA A 212 11.27 11.30 21.10
C ALA A 212 12.79 11.45 21.32
N VAL A 213 13.57 10.79 20.47
CA VAL A 213 15.00 11.13 20.33
C VAL A 213 15.16 12.32 19.39
N VAL A 214 16.29 13.02 19.51
CA VAL A 214 16.61 14.13 18.59
C VAL A 214 16.76 13.55 17.19
N THR A 215 16.12 14.21 16.23
CA THR A 215 16.05 13.80 14.81
C THR A 215 15.56 12.37 14.60
N GLU A 216 14.56 11.91 15.36
CA GLU A 216 14.02 10.56 15.30
C GLU A 216 13.38 10.26 13.93
N ASP A 217 14.01 9.36 13.18
CA ASP A 217 13.51 8.89 11.91
C ASP A 217 12.40 7.86 12.09
N ASN A 218 11.24 8.15 11.52
CA ASN A 218 10.07 7.30 11.54
C ASN A 218 9.68 6.91 10.10
N PHE A 219 9.25 5.67 9.93
CA PHE A 219 8.78 5.08 8.67
C PHE A 219 9.81 4.98 7.53
N GLY A 220 11.08 5.35 7.72
CA GLY A 220 12.13 5.16 6.73
C GLY A 220 13.42 5.87 7.15
N HIS A 221 14.45 5.84 6.29
CA HIS A 221 15.80 6.43 6.51
C HIS A 221 16.57 5.88 7.73
N TYR A 222 16.00 5.89 8.94
CA TYR A 222 16.54 5.27 10.15
C TYR A 222 18.03 5.52 10.42
N TRP A 223 18.47 6.77 10.35
CA TRP A 223 19.74 7.21 10.88
C TRP A 223 19.68 7.28 12.41
N ALA A 224 18.76 8.07 12.95
CA ALA A 224 18.47 8.19 14.38
C ALA A 224 17.16 7.45 14.70
N ILE A 225 17.22 6.48 15.60
CA ILE A 225 16.12 5.53 15.86
C ILE A 225 15.68 5.53 17.32
N ASN A 226 14.42 5.16 17.54
CA ASN A 226 13.86 4.98 18.88
C ASN A 226 13.33 3.56 19.06
N LYS A 227 13.95 2.78 19.95
CA LYS A 227 13.56 1.38 20.20
C LYS A 227 12.13 1.18 20.71
N LYS A 228 11.42 2.25 21.13
CA LYS A 228 10.00 2.20 21.46
C LYS A 228 9.08 2.25 20.21
N PHE A 229 9.61 2.62 19.03
CA PHE A 229 8.90 2.65 17.75
C PHE A 229 8.98 1.29 17.07
N ARG A 230 7.83 0.66 16.76
CA ARG A 230 7.76 -0.75 16.33
C ARG A 230 8.67 -1.08 15.16
N CYS A 231 8.80 -0.20 14.16
CA CYS A 231 9.66 -0.43 12.99
C CYS A 231 11.16 -0.52 13.35
N THR A 232 11.57 -0.06 14.52
CA THR A 232 12.99 -0.05 14.93
C THR A 232 13.28 -0.80 16.25
N THR A 233 12.29 -1.50 16.81
CA THR A 233 12.38 -2.25 18.08
C THR A 233 13.53 -3.27 18.09
N SER A 234 13.73 -4.02 17.01
CA SER A 234 14.79 -5.02 16.86
C SER A 234 15.39 -5.01 15.45
N PRO A 235 16.53 -5.67 15.20
CA PRO A 235 17.08 -5.81 13.85
C PRO A 235 16.10 -6.46 12.84
N ASP A 236 15.16 -7.28 13.32
CA ASP A 236 14.15 -7.97 12.50
C ASP A 236 12.81 -7.23 12.42
N ALA A 237 12.68 -6.08 13.11
CA ALA A 237 11.51 -5.22 12.94
C ALA A 237 11.44 -4.68 11.51
N THR A 238 10.24 -4.61 10.94
CA THR A 238 10.07 -4.28 9.51
C THR A 238 9.29 -2.99 9.32
N THR A 239 9.58 -2.30 8.23
CA THR A 239 8.77 -1.19 7.70
C THR A 239 8.15 -1.64 6.40
N ASN A 240 6.84 -1.49 6.26
CA ASN A 240 6.07 -2.05 5.15
C ASN A 240 5.22 -0.96 4.52
N TYR A 241 5.48 -0.64 3.25
CA TYR A 241 4.65 0.27 2.46
C TYR A 241 3.67 -0.51 1.61
N TRP A 242 2.45 0.02 1.53
CA TRP A 242 1.31 -0.65 0.90
C TRP A 242 0.53 0.32 0.04
N PHE A 243 0.13 -0.13 -1.14
CA PHE A 243 -0.82 0.59 -2.01
C PHE A 243 -2.13 -0.17 -2.08
N GLY A 244 -3.23 0.55 -2.03
CA GLY A 244 -4.54 -0.08 -1.95
C GLY A 244 -5.70 0.88 -2.04
N GLY A 245 -6.86 0.37 -1.67
CA GLY A 245 -8.09 1.14 -1.65
C GLY A 245 -9.23 0.31 -1.09
N PHE A 246 -10.37 0.97 -0.94
CA PHE A 246 -11.59 0.32 -0.50
C PHE A 246 -12.50 -0.02 -1.69
N TYR A 247 -13.34 -1.05 -1.53
CA TYR A 247 -14.41 -1.42 -2.44
C TYR A 247 -15.71 -1.69 -1.69
#